data_AF-A0A1H4RUQ2-F1
#
_entry.id   AF-A0A1H4RUQ2-F1
#
_cell.length_a   1.000
_cell.length_b   1.000
_cell.length_c   1.000
_cell.angle_alpha   90.00
_cell.angle_beta   90.00
_cell.angle_gamma   90.00
#
_symmetry.space_group_name_H-M   'P 1'
#
loop_
_entity.id
_entity.type
_entity.pdbx_description
1 polymer ?
#
loop_
_entity_poly.entity_id
_entity_poly.type
_entity_poly.pdbx_seq_one_letter_code
_entity_poly.pdbx_strand_id
1 'polypeptide(L)'
;MLNASKTKNYRMKKRMGKIHIVFGPQGVGKSTYSKKLTDEVQGIHLSIDDWMWRLYGDDLPKSMSLKWIMERVERCEKQIWELAKSISDRKCDVILDFMEGEFHKPTESELTNAIVIDTNPKE
;
A
#
# COMPACT_ATOMS: atom_id res chain seq x y z
N MET A 1 -22.36 27.11 44.70
CA MET A 1 -21.25 27.14 43.71
C MET A 1 -20.99 25.70 43.26
N LEU A 2 -21.35 25.37 42.02
CA LEU A 2 -21.21 24.01 41.47
C LEU A 2 -19.76 23.78 40.99
N ASN A 3 -19.22 22.63 41.41
CA ASN A 3 -17.85 22.17 41.17
C ASN A 3 -17.54 22.00 39.68
N ALA A 4 -16.38 22.50 39.26
CA ALA A 4 -15.80 22.25 37.94
C ALA A 4 -15.65 20.73 37.71
N SER A 5 -16.40 20.22 36.73
CA SER A 5 -16.35 18.81 36.33
C SER A 5 -14.96 18.45 35.81
N LYS A 6 -14.34 17.44 36.41
CA LYS A 6 -13.11 16.80 35.92
C LYS A 6 -13.39 16.15 34.55
N THR A 7 -13.08 16.85 33.46
CA THR A 7 -13.08 16.25 32.12
C THR A 7 -11.89 15.31 32.01
N LYS A 8 -12.12 14.00 32.16
CA LYS A 8 -11.14 12.99 31.78
C LYS A 8 -11.06 12.96 30.25
N ASN A 9 -10.01 13.55 29.69
CA ASN A 9 -9.68 13.42 28.27
C ASN A 9 -9.23 11.98 27.97
N TYR A 10 -10.17 11.09 27.67
CA TYR A 10 -9.85 9.81 27.04
C TYR A 10 -9.41 10.10 25.61
N ARG A 11 -8.10 10.11 25.36
CA ARG A 11 -7.55 10.13 23.99
C ARG A 11 -7.88 8.78 23.35
N MET A 12 -9.07 8.66 22.77
CA MET A 12 -9.44 7.47 22.00
C MET A 12 -8.36 7.26 20.94
N LYS A 13 -7.72 6.08 20.91
CA LYS A 13 -6.81 5.73 19.82
C LYS A 13 -7.58 5.94 18.51
N LYS A 14 -7.13 6.87 17.68
CA LYS A 14 -7.73 7.13 16.37
C LYS A 14 -7.67 5.81 15.60
N ARG A 15 -8.84 5.18 15.36
CA ARG A 15 -8.90 4.01 14.48
C ARG A 15 -8.41 4.46 13.11
N MET A 16 -7.43 3.75 12.56
CA MET A 16 -6.96 3.90 11.18
C MET A 16 -7.43 2.67 10.39
N GLY A 17 -7.51 2.82 9.07
CA GLY A 17 -7.69 1.69 8.17
C GLY A 17 -6.40 0.88 8.07
N LYS A 18 -6.51 -0.39 7.71
CA LYS A 18 -5.36 -1.28 7.59
C LYS A 18 -4.70 -1.12 6.22
N ILE A 19 -3.37 -1.22 6.19
CA ILE A 19 -2.61 -1.26 4.95
C ILE A 19 -2.23 -2.72 4.69
N HIS A 20 -2.86 -3.36 3.73
CA HIS A 20 -2.54 -4.72 3.30
C HIS A 20 -1.44 -4.66 2.24
N ILE A 21 -0.28 -5.24 2.51
CA ILE A 21 0.85 -5.26 1.57
C ILE A 21 0.93 -6.66 1.00
N VAL A 22 0.63 -6.80 -0.28
CA VAL A 22 0.67 -8.07 -1.02
C VAL A 22 1.92 -8.07 -1.89
N PHE A 23 2.81 -9.04 -1.67
CA PHE A 23 4.04 -9.21 -2.44
C PHE A 23 4.32 -10.69 -2.72
N GLY A 24 5.25 -10.95 -3.63
CA GLY A 24 5.61 -12.28 -4.12
C GLY A 24 6.02 -12.30 -5.60
N PRO A 25 6.46 -13.45 -6.14
CA PRO A 25 7.00 -13.58 -7.49
C PRO A 25 6.00 -13.19 -8.58
N GLN A 26 6.51 -12.86 -9.76
CA GLN A 26 5.67 -12.65 -10.94
C GLN A 26 4.90 -13.95 -11.28
N GLY A 27 3.62 -13.83 -11.62
CA GLY A 27 2.79 -14.97 -12.04
C GLY A 27 2.14 -15.80 -10.91
N VAL A 28 2.43 -15.54 -9.63
CA VAL A 28 1.86 -16.32 -8.50
C VAL A 28 0.39 -15.97 -8.16
N GLY A 29 -0.23 -15.03 -8.88
CA GLY A 29 -1.63 -14.66 -8.69
C GLY A 29 -1.90 -13.53 -7.69
N LYS A 30 -0.88 -12.73 -7.33
CA LYS A 30 -1.01 -11.54 -6.46
C LYS A 30 -2.19 -10.65 -6.81
N SER A 31 -2.27 -10.20 -8.06
CA SER A 31 -3.32 -9.26 -8.47
C SER A 31 -4.72 -9.87 -8.40
N THR A 32 -4.84 -11.19 -8.55
CA THR A 32 -6.11 -11.90 -8.31
C THR A 32 -6.47 -11.88 -6.83
N TYR A 33 -5.50 -12.18 -5.96
CA TYR A 33 -5.68 -12.12 -4.51
C TYR A 33 -5.99 -10.70 -4.02
N SER A 34 -5.23 -9.70 -4.47
CA SER A 34 -5.41 -8.29 -4.10
C SER A 34 -6.78 -7.77 -4.48
N LYS A 35 -7.30 -8.11 -5.66
CA LYS A 35 -8.67 -7.77 -6.09
C LYS A 35 -9.72 -8.42 -5.19
N LYS A 36 -9.58 -9.73 -4.93
CA LYS A 36 -10.48 -10.46 -4.03
C LYS A 36 -10.49 -9.83 -2.62
N LEU A 37 -9.31 -9.54 -2.07
CA LEU A 37 -9.16 -8.92 -0.76
C LEU A 37 -9.78 -7.51 -0.73
N THR A 38 -9.64 -6.76 -1.82
CA THR A 38 -10.25 -5.42 -1.97
C THR A 38 -11.76 -5.48 -1.78
N ASP A 39 -12.43 -6.44 -2.41
CA ASP A 39 -13.88 -6.63 -2.26
C ASP A 39 -14.26 -7.08 -0.84
N GLU A 40 -13.48 -8.00 -0.25
CA GLU A 40 -13.72 -8.55 1.10
C GLU A 40 -13.64 -7.48 2.19
N VAL A 41 -12.66 -6.58 2.12
CA VAL A 41 -12.44 -5.52 3.13
C VAL A 41 -13.09 -4.19 2.75
N GLN A 42 -13.74 -4.12 1.57
CA GLN A 42 -14.24 -2.87 0.98
C GLN A 42 -13.17 -1.78 0.92
N GLY A 43 -11.95 -2.20 0.53
CA GLY A 43 -10.76 -1.36 0.52
C GLY A 43 -10.51 -0.67 -0.82
N ILE A 44 -9.40 0.06 -0.89
CA ILE A 44 -8.89 0.66 -2.13
C ILE A 44 -7.68 -0.15 -2.62
N HIS A 45 -7.74 -0.61 -3.87
CA HIS A 45 -6.62 -1.31 -4.51
C HIS A 45 -5.65 -0.32 -5.17
N LEU A 46 -4.37 -0.40 -4.82
CA LEU A 46 -3.28 0.36 -5.43
C LEU A 46 -2.23 -0.62 -5.96
N SER A 47 -2.12 -0.72 -7.28
CA SER A 47 -1.16 -1.60 -7.96
C SER A 47 -0.05 -0.78 -8.62
N ILE A 48 1.19 -1.18 -8.36
CA ILE A 48 2.36 -0.57 -9.00
C ILE A 48 2.36 -0.77 -10.51
N ASP A 49 1.94 -1.95 -10.96
CA ASP A 49 1.88 -2.31 -12.38
C ASP A 49 0.84 -1.44 -13.11
N ASP A 50 -0.33 -1.25 -12.49
CA ASP A 50 -1.38 -0.37 -13.04
C ASP A 50 -0.88 1.07 -13.18
N TRP A 51 -0.13 1.58 -12.19
CA TRP A 51 0.41 2.94 -12.24
C TRP A 51 1.53 3.07 -13.25
N MET A 52 2.47 2.11 -13.28
CA MET A 52 3.55 2.07 -14.26
C MET A 52 3.01 2.06 -15.69
N TRP A 53 2.02 1.21 -15.97
CA TRP A 53 1.39 1.12 -17.28
C TRP A 53 0.64 2.41 -17.64
N ARG A 54 -0.20 2.92 -16.74
CA ARG A 54 -1.04 4.09 -17.05
C ARG A 54 -0.27 5.40 -17.15
N LEU A 55 0.81 5.56 -16.39
CA LEU A 55 1.57 6.82 -16.35
C LEU A 55 2.73 6.84 -17.34
N TYR A 56 3.31 5.68 -17.65
CA TYR A 56 4.53 5.60 -18.44
C TYR A 56 4.45 4.61 -19.62
N GLY A 57 3.35 3.88 -19.78
CA GLY A 57 3.14 2.92 -20.86
C GLY A 57 3.29 3.53 -22.25
N ASP A 58 2.74 4.73 -22.44
CA ASP A 58 2.85 5.46 -23.71
C ASP A 58 4.25 6.10 -23.92
N ASP A 59 5.03 6.25 -22.84
CA ASP A 59 6.37 6.84 -22.84
C ASP A 59 7.49 5.80 -22.98
N LEU A 60 7.14 4.56 -23.34
CA LEU A 60 8.10 3.46 -23.45
C LEU A 60 9.23 3.80 -24.46
N PRO A 61 10.51 3.79 -24.03
CA PRO A 61 11.62 4.02 -24.94
C PRO A 61 11.83 2.83 -25.87
N LYS A 62 12.35 3.07 -27.08
CA LYS A 62 12.70 2.01 -28.04
C LYS A 62 13.68 0.98 -27.48
N SER A 63 14.58 1.39 -26.59
CA SER A 63 15.45 0.50 -25.82
C SER A 63 15.16 0.73 -24.35
N MET A 64 14.52 -0.25 -23.72
CA MET A 64 14.19 -0.21 -22.31
C MET A 64 15.42 -0.59 -21.49
N SER A 65 15.81 0.29 -20.57
CA SER A 65 16.86 0.00 -19.60
C SER A 65 16.26 -0.21 -18.22
N LEU A 66 16.90 -1.05 -17.41
CA LEU A 66 16.50 -1.26 -16.01
C LEU A 66 16.46 0.07 -15.25
N LYS A 67 17.41 0.97 -15.51
CA LYS A 67 17.44 2.32 -14.91
C LYS A 67 16.16 3.11 -15.19
N TRP A 68 15.65 3.09 -16.42
CA TRP A 68 14.43 3.80 -16.80
C TRP A 68 13.21 3.28 -16.04
N ILE A 69 13.12 1.95 -15.86
CA ILE A 69 12.05 1.28 -15.12
C ILE A 69 12.13 1.66 -13.64
N MET A 70 13.31 1.50 -13.04
CA MET A 70 13.53 1.69 -11.61
C MET A 70 13.26 3.12 -11.15
N GLU A 71 13.69 4.13 -11.93
CA GLU A 71 13.40 5.55 -11.62
C GLU A 71 11.88 5.86 -11.59
N ARG A 72 11.07 5.08 -12.31
CA ARG A 72 9.62 5.26 -12.38
C ARG A 72 8.89 4.45 -11.32
N VAL A 73 9.35 3.23 -11.07
CA VAL A 73 8.90 2.40 -9.95
C VAL A 73 9.06 3.17 -8.64
N GLU A 74 10.23 3.75 -8.37
CA GLU A 74 10.48 4.54 -7.16
C GLU A 74 9.49 5.71 -7.00
N ARG A 75 9.21 6.44 -8.09
CA ARG A 75 8.22 7.54 -8.09
C ARG A 75 6.82 7.04 -7.78
N CYS A 76 6.39 5.96 -8.43
CA CYS A 76 5.08 5.38 -8.20
C CYS A 76 4.94 4.84 -6.78
N GLU A 77 5.95 4.12 -6.27
CA GLU A 77 5.97 3.58 -4.91
C GLU A 77 5.81 4.68 -3.86
N LYS A 78 6.58 5.77 -3.98
CA LYS A 78 6.47 6.91 -3.07
C LYS A 78 5.05 7.49 -3.06
N GLN A 79 4.47 7.71 -4.24
CA GLN A 79 3.13 8.27 -4.35
C GLN A 79 2.04 7.31 -3.85
N ILE A 80 2.17 6.02 -4.14
CA ILE A 80 1.27 4.97 -3.63
C ILE A 80 1.30 4.96 -2.11
N TRP A 81 2.48 5.05 -1.49
CA TRP A 81 2.63 5.08 -0.04
C TRP A 81 2.00 6.31 0.61
N GLU A 82 2.24 7.50 0.06
CA GLU A 82 1.63 8.74 0.56
C GLU A 82 0.10 8.68 0.47
N LEU A 83 -0.43 8.16 -0.65
CA LEU A 83 -1.86 7.97 -0.84
C LEU A 83 -2.43 6.91 0.12
N ALA A 84 -1.74 5.79 0.30
CA ALA A 84 -2.15 4.71 1.20
C ALA A 84 -2.26 5.20 2.65
N LYS A 85 -1.28 5.96 3.13
CA LYS A 85 -1.33 6.60 4.47
C LYS A 85 -2.53 7.52 4.59
N SER A 86 -2.76 8.37 3.59
CA SER A 86 -3.89 9.30 3.53
C SER A 86 -5.24 8.57 3.59
N ILE A 87 -5.40 7.46 2.86
CA ILE A 87 -6.60 6.62 2.86
C ILE A 87 -6.79 5.93 4.23
N SER A 88 -5.72 5.34 4.76
CA SER A 88 -5.71 4.70 6.08
C SER A 88 -6.08 5.69 7.21
N ASP A 89 -5.57 6.91 7.17
CA ASP A 89 -5.89 7.97 8.12
C ASP A 89 -7.37 8.36 8.14
N ARG A 90 -8.08 8.08 7.03
CA ARG A 90 -9.52 8.28 6.86
C ARG A 90 -10.34 7.03 7.18
N LYS A 91 -9.73 6.01 7.79
CA LYS A 91 -10.37 4.76 8.25
C LYS A 91 -10.77 3.80 7.13
N CYS A 92 -10.17 3.94 5.96
CA CYS A 92 -10.39 3.06 4.82
C CYS A 92 -9.21 2.08 4.71
N ASP A 93 -9.50 0.81 4.49
CA ASP A 93 -8.46 -0.19 4.24
C ASP A 93 -7.91 -0.02 2.81
N VAL A 94 -6.63 -0.30 2.64
CA VAL A 94 -5.93 -0.15 1.36
C VAL A 94 -5.10 -1.38 1.09
N ILE A 95 -5.10 -1.84 -0.16
CA ILE A 95 -4.38 -3.01 -0.62
C ILE A 95 -3.29 -2.53 -1.57
N LEU A 96 -2.05 -2.78 -1.21
CA LEU A 96 -0.88 -2.46 -2.01
C LEU A 96 -0.41 -3.74 -2.71
N ASP A 97 -0.49 -3.76 -4.03
CA ASP A 97 -0.04 -4.88 -4.87
C ASP A 97 1.31 -4.52 -5.50
N PHE A 98 2.38 -5.12 -4.97
CA PHE A 98 3.77 -4.85 -5.35
C PHE A 98 4.48 -6.09 -5.91
N MET A 99 5.46 -5.88 -6.78
CA MET A 99 6.37 -6.93 -7.26
C MET A 99 7.48 -7.21 -6.23
N GLU A 100 7.91 -8.48 -6.12
CA GLU A 100 9.05 -8.86 -5.29
C GLU A 100 10.38 -8.37 -5.90
N GLY A 101 11.29 -7.89 -5.05
CA GLY A 101 12.70 -7.65 -5.41
C GLY A 101 13.14 -6.18 -5.50
N GLU A 102 12.21 -5.24 -5.68
CA GLU A 102 12.55 -3.84 -5.97
C GLU A 102 11.87 -2.82 -5.05
N PHE A 103 11.25 -3.32 -3.97
CA PHE A 103 10.49 -2.50 -3.03
C PHE A 103 11.41 -1.82 -2.01
N HIS A 104 11.22 -0.51 -1.81
CA HIS A 104 11.72 0.13 -0.60
C HIS A 104 11.05 -0.53 0.62
N LYS A 105 11.85 -1.22 1.45
CA LYS A 105 11.33 -1.85 2.67
C LYS A 105 10.67 -0.77 3.54
N PRO A 106 9.39 -0.93 3.91
CA PRO A 106 8.68 0.06 4.69
C PRO A 106 9.32 0.17 6.07
N THR A 107 9.32 1.38 6.62
CA THR A 107 9.86 1.63 7.96
C THR A 107 9.01 0.92 9.03
N GLU A 108 9.57 0.69 10.22
CA GLU A 108 8.81 0.13 11.35
C GLU A 108 7.56 0.96 11.70
N SER A 109 7.64 2.29 11.53
CA SER A 109 6.51 3.19 11.72
C SER A 109 5.41 3.02 10.67
N GLU A 110 5.77 2.70 9.43
CA GLU A 110 4.82 2.38 8.35
C GLU A 110 4.18 1.01 8.54
N LEU A 111 4.95 0.07 9.09
CA LEU A 111 4.49 -1.29 9.38
C LEU A 111 3.59 -1.39 10.61
N THR A 112 3.53 -0.36 11.46
CA THR A 112 2.80 -0.40 12.74
C THR A 112 1.30 -0.77 12.57
N ASN A 113 0.70 -0.46 11.42
CA ASN A 113 -0.69 -0.82 11.09
C ASN A 113 -0.80 -1.63 9.78
N ALA A 114 0.32 -2.17 9.28
CA ALA A 114 0.33 -2.93 8.04
C ALA A 114 0.08 -4.43 8.30
N ILE A 115 -0.68 -5.05 7.40
CA ILE A 115 -0.78 -6.50 7.29
C ILE A 115 0.07 -6.91 6.08
N VAL A 116 1.15 -7.62 6.35
CA VAL A 116 2.08 -8.10 5.33
C VAL A 116 1.64 -9.50 4.89
N ILE A 117 1.40 -9.67 3.59
CA ILE A 117 0.88 -10.90 2.97
C ILE A 117 1.86 -11.35 1.91
N ASP A 118 2.60 -12.41 2.22
CA ASP A 118 3.42 -13.13 1.24
C ASP A 118 2.52 -14.13 0.51
N THR A 119 2.43 -13.96 -0.81
CA THR A 119 1.65 -14.87 -1.68
C THR A 119 2.46 -16.07 -2.16
N ASN A 120 3.75 -16.13 -1.81
CA ASN A 120 4.61 -17.28 -2.04
C ASN A 120 4.82 -18.03 -0.72
N PRO A 121 4.02 -19.08 -0.43
CA PRO A 121 4.30 -19.92 0.71
C PRO A 121 5.63 -20.64 0.46
N LYS A 122 6.71 -20.18 1.09
CA LYS A 122 7.89 -21.03 1.26
C LYS A 122 7.50 -22.13 2.23
N GLU A 123 7.45 -23.37 1.74
CA GLU A 123 7.58 -24.55 2.61
C GLU A 123 8.93 -24.49 3.37
#